data_AF-A0A497HJR4-F1
#
_entry.id   AF-A0A497HJR4-F1
#
_cell.length_a   1.000
_cell.length_b   1.000
_cell.length_c   1.000
_cell.angle_alpha   90.00
_cell.angle_beta   90.00
_cell.angle_gamma   90.00
#
_symmetry.space_group_name_H-M   'P 1'
#
loop_
_entity.id
_entity.type
_entity.pdbx_description
1 polymer ?
#
loop_
_entity_poly.entity_id
_entity_poly.type
_entity_poly.pdbx_seq_one_letter_code
_entity_poly.pdbx_strand_id
1 'polypeptide(L)'
;MWKRKKKKIASLKPMIPYILTSIPIITSHLLFQNNDLLILATFIILIPLFAILKFDGRIPVAYAIALLIIAAFILAFQKSEDLANQIAIYSYWLLVVGVACLTIDYFREQRRAKK
;
A
#
# COMPACT_ATOMS: atom_id res chain seq x y z
N MET A 1 -33.70 -14.17 -5.47
CA MET A 1 -32.71 -13.09 -5.76
C MET A 1 -31.68 -12.82 -4.64
N TRP A 2 -31.91 -13.21 -3.39
CA TRP A 2 -31.03 -12.84 -2.26
C TRP A 2 -29.69 -13.63 -2.18
N LYS A 3 -29.66 -14.90 -2.64
CA LYS A 3 -28.45 -15.75 -2.61
C LYS A 3 -27.33 -15.31 -3.59
N ARG A 4 -27.67 -14.62 -4.69
CA ARG A 4 -26.67 -14.14 -5.67
C ARG A 4 -25.82 -12.97 -5.15
N LYS A 5 -26.39 -12.07 -4.33
CA LYS A 5 -25.64 -10.95 -3.71
C LYS A 5 -24.57 -11.43 -2.73
N LYS A 6 -24.87 -12.44 -1.89
CA LYS A 6 -23.90 -13.01 -0.93
C LYS A 6 -22.70 -13.68 -1.62
N LYS A 7 -22.91 -14.37 -2.75
CA LYS A 7 -21.83 -15.02 -3.51
C LYS A 7 -20.88 -14.01 -4.18
N LYS A 8 -21.43 -12.88 -4.66
CA LYS A 8 -20.65 -11.78 -5.26
C LYS A 8 -19.79 -11.03 -4.24
N ILE A 9 -20.31 -10.79 -3.04
CA ILE A 9 -19.56 -10.17 -1.93
C ILE A 9 -18.45 -11.09 -1.41
N ALA A 10 -18.65 -12.42 -1.41
CA ALA A 10 -17.62 -13.37 -1.06
C ALA A 10 -16.44 -13.40 -2.06
N SER A 11 -16.70 -13.11 -3.34
CA SER A 11 -15.68 -13.09 -4.40
C SER A 11 -14.84 -11.80 -4.41
N LEU A 12 -15.28 -10.72 -3.76
CA LEU A 12 -14.56 -9.44 -3.70
C LEU A 12 -13.63 -9.33 -2.48
N LYS A 13 -13.79 -10.21 -1.48
CA LYS A 13 -12.94 -10.25 -0.27
C LYS A 13 -11.43 -10.25 -0.56
N PRO A 14 -10.89 -11.00 -1.54
CA PRO A 14 -9.45 -10.97 -1.81
C PRO A 14 -8.98 -9.67 -2.48
N MET A 15 -9.87 -8.87 -3.09
CA MET A 15 -9.48 -7.59 -3.73
C MET A 15 -9.39 -6.42 -2.75
N ILE A 16 -9.96 -6.55 -1.55
CA ILE A 16 -9.99 -5.49 -0.53
C ILE A 16 -8.60 -4.91 -0.22
N PRO A 17 -7.56 -5.70 0.08
CA PRO A 17 -6.26 -5.14 0.42
C PRO A 17 -5.61 -4.38 -0.75
N TYR A 18 -5.79 -4.84 -1.99
CA TYR A 18 -5.30 -4.15 -3.19
C TYR A 18 -5.96 -2.79 -3.38
N ILE A 19 -7.29 -2.75 -3.23
CA ILE A 19 -8.05 -1.50 -3.29
C ILE A 19 -7.60 -0.57 -2.16
N LEU A 20 -7.43 -1.09 -0.95
CA LEU A 20 -7.02 -0.32 0.21
C LEU A 20 -5.62 0.30 0.04
N THR A 21 -4.66 -0.43 -0.55
CA THR A 21 -3.32 0.10 -0.86
C THR A 21 -3.34 1.15 -1.97
N SER A 22 -4.29 1.08 -2.91
CA SER A 22 -4.39 2.07 -4.00
C SER A 22 -4.94 3.43 -3.55
N ILE A 23 -5.78 3.47 -2.51
CA ILE A 23 -6.43 4.70 -2.01
C ILE A 23 -5.42 5.76 -1.55
N PRO A 24 -4.40 5.45 -0.72
CA PRO A 24 -3.37 6.40 -0.33
C PRO A 24 -2.63 7.01 -1.52
N ILE A 25 -2.29 6.19 -2.53
CA ILE A 25 -1.58 6.65 -3.73
C ILE A 25 -2.40 7.72 -4.45
N ILE A 26 -3.68 7.44 -4.68
CA ILE A 26 -4.60 8.35 -5.38
C ILE A 26 -4.85 9.61 -4.54
N THR A 27 -5.13 9.44 -3.25
CA THR A 27 -5.39 10.55 -2.32
C THR A 27 -4.19 11.49 -2.21
N SER A 28 -2.98 10.93 -2.05
CA SER A 28 -1.74 11.70 -2.00
C SER A 28 -1.44 12.44 -3.30
N HIS A 29 -1.74 11.83 -4.44
CA HIS A 29 -1.55 12.48 -5.74
C HIS A 29 -2.56 13.60 -6.02
N LEU A 30 -3.79 13.50 -5.51
CA LEU A 30 -4.82 14.53 -5.75
C LEU A 30 -4.79 15.67 -4.72
N LEU A 31 -4.51 15.39 -3.45
CA LEU A 31 -4.68 16.35 -2.36
C LEU A 31 -3.36 16.92 -1.81
N PHE A 32 -2.24 16.20 -1.94
CA PHE A 32 -1.03 16.47 -1.16
C PHE A 32 0.24 16.53 -2.01
N GLN A 33 0.14 16.91 -3.29
CA GLN A 33 1.25 16.87 -4.26
C GLN A 33 2.57 17.47 -3.76
N ASN A 34 2.52 18.47 -2.87
CA ASN A 34 3.70 19.20 -2.39
C ASN A 34 3.96 19.07 -0.87
N ASN A 35 3.26 18.17 -0.16
CA ASN A 35 3.33 18.12 1.30
C ASN A 35 3.67 16.72 1.81
N ASP A 36 4.97 16.43 1.86
CA ASP A 36 5.55 15.12 2.23
C ASP A 36 5.07 14.61 3.59
N LEU A 37 4.81 15.51 4.53
CA LEU A 37 4.30 15.16 5.86
C LEU A 37 2.86 14.63 5.81
N LEU A 38 2.02 15.20 4.95
CA LEU A 38 0.63 14.74 4.76
C LEU A 38 0.61 13.42 3.96
N ILE A 39 1.52 13.28 2.99
CA ILE A 39 1.75 12.01 2.30
C ILE A 39 2.09 10.92 3.32
N LEU A 40 3.13 11.15 4.15
CA LEU A 40 3.53 10.25 5.24
C LEU A 40 2.33 9.86 6.13
N ALA A 41 1.57 10.85 6.62
CA ALA A 41 0.44 10.60 7.51
C ALA A 41 -0.61 9.68 6.86
N THR A 42 -0.87 9.86 5.56
CA THR A 42 -1.82 9.04 4.79
C THR A 42 -1.35 7.59 4.69
N PHE A 43 -0.05 7.37 4.47
CA PHE A 43 0.53 6.03 4.37
C PHE A 43 0.64 5.33 5.74
N ILE A 44 0.97 6.05 6.82
CA ILE A 44 1.08 5.45 8.16
C ILE A 44 -0.25 4.86 8.64
N ILE A 45 -1.39 5.46 8.29
CA ILE A 45 -2.72 4.95 8.66
C ILE A 45 -2.97 3.54 8.09
N LEU A 46 -2.27 3.15 7.02
CA LEU A 46 -2.38 1.82 6.45
C LEU A 46 -1.85 0.72 7.39
N ILE A 47 -0.87 1.03 8.24
CA ILE A 47 -0.24 0.06 9.15
C ILE A 47 -1.26 -0.53 10.14
N PRO A 48 -1.99 0.27 10.96
CA PRO A 48 -2.98 -0.30 11.87
C PRO A 48 -4.13 -1.00 11.13
N LEU A 49 -4.53 -0.51 9.95
CA LEU A 49 -5.55 -1.16 9.12
C LEU A 49 -5.13 -2.57 8.70
N PHE A 50 -3.93 -2.73 8.16
CA PHE A 50 -3.39 -4.03 7.75
C PHE A 50 -3.16 -4.95 8.96
N ALA A 51 -2.70 -4.40 10.08
CA ALA A 51 -2.48 -5.15 11.31
C ALA A 51 -3.78 -5.73 11.91
N ILE A 52 -4.86 -4.93 11.98
CA ILE A 52 -6.16 -5.34 12.53
C ILE A 52 -6.86 -6.34 11.59
N LEU A 53 -6.85 -6.05 10.29
CA LEU A 53 -7.53 -6.88 9.28
C LEU A 53 -6.72 -8.13 8.90
N LYS A 54 -5.49 -8.27 9.42
CA LYS A 54 -4.57 -9.38 9.16
C LYS A 54 -4.31 -9.58 7.67
N PHE A 55 -4.19 -8.49 6.93
CA PHE A 55 -3.84 -8.52 5.52
C PHE A 55 -2.35 -8.81 5.33
N ASP A 56 -2.01 -9.41 4.19
CA ASP A 56 -0.64 -9.75 3.86
C ASP A 56 0.18 -8.46 3.60
N GLY A 57 1.17 -8.22 4.46
CA GLY A 57 2.10 -7.09 4.34
C GLY A 57 2.93 -7.07 3.06
N ARG A 58 2.95 -8.18 2.29
CA ARG A 58 3.61 -8.24 0.97
C ARG A 58 2.91 -7.37 -0.08
N ILE A 59 1.63 -7.03 0.12
CA ILE A 59 0.85 -6.26 -0.87
C ILE A 59 1.40 -4.82 -1.01
N PRO A 60 1.57 -4.01 0.05
CA PRO A 60 2.23 -2.71 -0.03
C PRO A 60 3.64 -2.78 -0.64
N VAL A 61 4.41 -3.83 -0.32
CA VAL A 61 5.76 -4.03 -0.88
C VAL A 61 5.72 -4.24 -2.40
N ALA A 62 4.79 -5.07 -2.89
CA ALA A 62 4.63 -5.29 -4.32
C ALA A 62 4.27 -3.98 -5.06
N TYR A 63 3.40 -3.15 -4.48
CA TYR A 63 3.08 -1.82 -5.03
C TYR A 63 4.29 -0.89 -5.00
N ALA A 64 5.09 -0.88 -3.93
CA ALA A 64 6.30 -0.08 -3.85
C ALA A 64 7.27 -0.42 -4.99
N ILE A 65 7.53 -1.72 -5.20
CA ILE A 65 8.41 -2.19 -6.27
C ILE A 65 7.86 -1.77 -7.65
N ALA A 66 6.56 -1.96 -7.89
CA ALA A 66 5.94 -1.55 -9.15
C ALA A 66 6.08 -0.03 -9.40
N LEU A 67 5.87 0.80 -8.37
CA LEU A 67 6.04 2.25 -8.48
C LEU A 67 7.48 2.66 -8.71
N LEU A 68 8.47 1.95 -8.15
CA LEU A 68 9.88 2.22 -8.45
C LEU A 68 10.23 1.96 -9.92
N ILE A 69 9.71 0.87 -10.48
CA ILE A 69 9.88 0.56 -11.91
C ILE A 69 9.24 1.67 -12.76
N ILE A 70 8.04 2.13 -12.38
CA ILE A 70 7.35 3.23 -13.05
C ILE A 70 8.15 4.54 -12.93
N ALA A 71 8.68 4.86 -11.75
CA ALA A 71 9.52 6.05 -11.53
C ALA A 71 10.77 6.02 -12.42
N ALA A 72 11.45 4.88 -12.47
CA ALA A 72 12.63 4.68 -13.33
C ALA A 72 12.27 4.84 -14.81
N PHE A 73 11.12 4.32 -15.25
CA PHE A 73 10.64 4.48 -16.62
C PHE A 73 10.34 5.95 -16.95
N ILE A 74 9.67 6.67 -16.06
CA ILE A 74 9.38 8.10 -16.26
C ILE A 74 10.66 8.92 -16.35
N LEU A 75 11.62 8.65 -15.45
CA LEU A 75 12.91 9.33 -15.47
C LEU A 75 13.66 9.06 -16.78
N ALA A 76 13.69 7.80 -17.24
CA ALA A 76 14.43 7.39 -18.42
C ALA A 76 13.80 7.88 -19.74
N PHE A 77 12.47 7.81 -19.88
CA PHE A 77 11.79 8.05 -21.16
C PHE A 77 11.09 9.41 -21.23
N GLN A 78 10.50 9.90 -20.13
CA GLN A 78 9.77 11.16 -20.11
C GLN A 78 10.63 12.34 -19.63
N LYS A 79 11.79 12.07 -19.01
CA LYS A 79 12.72 13.07 -18.46
C LYS A 79 12.07 14.07 -17.48
N SER A 80 10.94 13.68 -16.87
CA SER A 80 10.28 14.48 -15.85
C SER A 80 10.85 14.09 -14.49
N GLU A 81 11.84 14.86 -14.02
CA GLU A 81 12.49 14.63 -12.73
C GLU A 81 11.52 14.79 -11.56
N ASP A 82 10.68 15.83 -11.60
CA ASP A 82 9.70 16.11 -10.54
C ASP A 82 8.71 14.96 -10.35
N LEU A 83 8.16 14.44 -11.45
CA LEU A 83 7.17 13.37 -11.41
C LEU A 83 7.81 12.03 -11.03
N ALA A 84 9.01 11.74 -11.53
CA ALA A 84 9.78 10.57 -11.10
C ALA A 84 10.10 10.62 -9.60
N ASN A 85 10.51 11.78 -9.09
CA ASN A 85 10.81 11.99 -7.67
C ASN A 85 9.55 11.80 -6.80
N GLN A 86 8.41 12.37 -7.22
CA GLN A 86 7.14 12.20 -6.52
C GLN A 86 6.72 10.72 -6.42
N ILE A 87 6.84 9.97 -7.51
CA ILE A 87 6.52 8.52 -7.50
C ILE A 87 7.53 7.75 -6.63
N ALA A 88 8.80 8.13 -6.64
CA ALA A 88 9.81 7.53 -5.77
C ALA A 88 9.47 7.74 -4.29
N ILE A 89 8.98 8.93 -3.91
CA ILE A 89 8.50 9.22 -2.55
C ILE A 89 7.32 8.30 -2.18
N TYR A 90 6.35 8.10 -3.08
CA TYR A 90 5.23 7.18 -2.83
C TYR A 90 5.70 5.74 -2.64
N SER A 91 6.64 5.29 -3.47
CA SER A 91 7.23 3.96 -3.31
C SER A 91 7.94 3.81 -1.97
N TYR A 92 8.76 4.80 -1.59
CA TYR A 92 9.48 4.79 -0.32
C TYR A 92 8.52 4.61 0.86
N TRP A 93 7.44 5.38 0.93
CA TRP A 93 6.46 5.27 2.02
C TRP A 93 5.71 3.94 2.01
N LEU A 94 5.34 3.41 0.84
CA LEU A 94 4.74 2.08 0.73
C LEU A 94 5.68 0.97 1.19
N LEU A 95 6.98 1.11 0.93
CA LEU A 95 7.97 0.14 1.35
C LEU A 95 8.13 0.15 2.88
N VAL A 96 8.18 1.34 3.50
CA VAL A 96 8.18 1.49 4.96
C VAL A 96 6.95 0.84 5.58
N VAL A 97 5.76 1.12 5.04
CA VAL A 97 4.50 0.53 5.50
C VAL A 97 4.50 -1.00 5.33
N GLY A 98 4.94 -1.49 4.18
CA GLY A 98 5.01 -2.93 3.89
C GLY A 98 5.94 -3.66 4.84
N VAL A 99 7.14 -3.13 5.08
CA VAL A 99 8.11 -3.68 6.04
C VAL A 99 7.54 -3.65 7.46
N ALA A 100 6.87 -2.56 7.87
CA ALA A 100 6.21 -2.49 9.16
C ALA A 100 5.11 -3.57 9.31
N CYS A 101 4.28 -3.78 8.28
CA CYS A 101 3.25 -4.82 8.28
C CYS A 101 3.86 -6.22 8.38
N LEU A 102 4.90 -6.51 7.61
CA LEU A 102 5.63 -7.79 7.67
C LEU A 102 6.25 -8.04 9.05
N THR A 103 6.79 -6.97 9.67
CA THR A 103 7.36 -7.04 11.02
C THR A 103 6.27 -7.39 12.06
N ILE A 104 5.10 -6.75 11.97
CA ILE A 104 3.96 -7.04 12.85
C ILE A 104 3.50 -8.49 12.67
N ASP A 105 3.40 -8.96 11.42
CA ASP A 105 3.01 -10.33 11.12
C ASP A 105 4.03 -11.34 11.68
N TYR A 106 5.33 -11.07 11.56
CA TYR A 106 6.39 -11.88 12.14
C TYR A 106 6.26 -12.01 13.66
N PHE A 107 6.11 -10.89 14.37
CA PHE A 107 5.91 -10.92 15.83
C PHE A 107 4.60 -11.63 16.23
N ARG A 108 3.55 -11.50 15.43
CA ARG A 108 2.28 -12.18 15.68
C ARG A 108 2.42 -13.70 15.54
N GLU A 109 3.17 -14.17 14.56
CA GLU A 109 3.43 -15.59 14.32
C GLU A 109 4.30 -16.19 15.44
N GLN A 110 5.35 -15.47 15.87
CA GLN A 110 6.16 -15.85 17.04
C GLN A 110 5.33 -15.99 18.33
N ARG A 111 4.35 -15.10 18.55
CA ARG A 111 3.43 -15.21 19.70
C ARG A 111 2.51 -16.42 19.63
N ARG A 112 2.13 -16.87 18.44
CA ARG A 112 1.32 -18.09 18.27
C ARG A 112 2.15 -19.35 18.44
N ALA A 113 3.40 -19.36 17.99
CA ALA A 113 4.30 -20.49 18.15
C ALA A 113 4.71 -20.75 19.62
N LYS A 114 4.71 -19.70 20.46
CA LYS A 114 4.99 -19.81 21.90
C LYS A 114 3.78 -20.19 22.76
N LYS A 115 2.57 -20.25 22.20
CA LYS A 115 1.33 -20.49 22.93
C LYS A 115 0.80 -21.89 22.63
#